data_AF-A0A521WZG8-F1
#
_entry.id   AF-A0A521WZG8-F1
#
_cell.length_a   1.000
_cell.length_b   1.000
_cell.length_c   1.000
_cell.angle_alpha   90.00
_cell.angle_beta   90.00
_cell.angle_gamma   90.00
#
_symmetry.space_group_name_H-M   'P 1'
#
loop_
_entity.id
_entity.type
_entity.pdbx_description
1 polymer ?
#
loop_
_entity_poly.entity_id
_entity_poly.type
_entity_poly.pdbx_seq_one_letter_code
_entity_poly.pdbx_strand_id
1 'polypeptide(L)'
;MAALTDEFLIKINSGADLHQCQSYIGPHPDNINEIIPICYYGRSGTVFFSSLLDGHPEVIKTGNFDFREYFKYFDIMIGRGHVESQLSNCIRHYGKNMEYEGKCNQNFVEINNKLIHVPATLDFLSDKPLDGRLFFRQPANNDPFAYQGPYVGYVISTFMHLVETYFGGIKSTVLSEKDFFVTFNLAYNWAMGRQYAESVTKIAWNMHMPDPLLAKNAQKFFPKITLVHMIRKPLQTLGSHFKRYMYPTEVEVKNDIPSHDYVNKLFTELLSGDVPLVERRPGDDEFAIRLEDIHTTPEQTLRRVSQRLGISWSEVLLQSTYFGHPMVWNHSSQRGALTGFSTQHLKDDHPDLFAPDDIKFIEGVLYENYRQWDYGFSNATAMDKNIHEYVKKRIPVPLKMEVMCWERACQEDGAVRADIMKSYGLLRDAIEKRLERKLPLLELM
;
A
#
# COMPACT_ATOMS: atom_id res chain seq x y z
N MET A 1 -1.12 -44.06 -10.14
CA MET A 1 -2.28 -43.68 -9.31
C MET A 1 -1.93 -44.02 -7.88
N ALA A 2 -1.64 -43.02 -7.05
CA ALA A 2 -1.52 -43.19 -5.60
C ALA A 2 -2.78 -42.55 -5.00
N ALA A 3 -3.54 -43.31 -4.22
CA ALA A 3 -4.73 -42.79 -3.56
C ALA A 3 -4.31 -41.90 -2.39
N LEU A 4 -4.67 -40.62 -2.46
CA LEU A 4 -4.69 -39.74 -1.29
C LEU A 4 -5.91 -40.15 -0.46
N THR A 5 -5.70 -40.49 0.81
CA THR A 5 -6.72 -41.08 1.69
C THR A 5 -7.66 -40.02 2.30
N ASP A 6 -8.94 -40.37 2.44
CA ASP A 6 -10.10 -39.48 2.66
C ASP A 6 -10.21 -38.77 4.04
N GLU A 7 -9.12 -38.33 4.68
CA GLU A 7 -9.16 -37.72 6.04
C GLU A 7 -8.73 -36.24 6.11
N PHE A 8 -9.19 -35.40 5.19
CA PHE A 8 -9.04 -33.93 5.26
C PHE A 8 -10.39 -33.19 5.24
N LEU A 9 -11.17 -33.35 6.31
CA LEU A 9 -12.43 -32.62 6.51
C LEU A 9 -12.50 -31.99 7.90
N ILE A 10 -12.60 -30.66 7.93
CA ILE A 10 -12.95 -29.88 9.13
C ILE A 10 -14.37 -29.34 8.93
N LYS A 11 -15.22 -29.48 9.96
CA LYS A 11 -16.55 -28.87 10.00
C LYS A 11 -16.47 -27.44 10.51
N ILE A 12 -16.99 -26.49 9.74
CA ILE A 12 -17.13 -25.09 10.19
C ILE A 12 -18.56 -24.86 10.70
N ASN A 13 -18.70 -24.15 11.82
CA ASN A 13 -19.96 -23.86 12.51
C ASN A 13 -20.94 -22.92 11.74
N SER A 14 -20.78 -22.79 10.43
CA SER A 14 -21.69 -22.08 9.50
C SER A 14 -22.19 -22.95 8.34
N GLY A 15 -21.87 -24.25 8.32
CA GLY A 15 -22.45 -25.21 7.38
C GLY A 15 -21.72 -25.38 6.04
N ALA A 16 -20.56 -24.75 5.86
CA ALA A 16 -19.63 -25.07 4.78
C ALA A 16 -18.64 -26.15 5.28
N ASP A 17 -18.82 -27.40 4.82
CA ASP A 17 -17.81 -28.44 4.99
C ASP A 17 -16.61 -28.16 4.07
N LEU A 18 -15.40 -28.48 4.53
CA LEU A 18 -14.13 -28.28 3.79
C LEU A 18 -14.08 -29.00 2.41
N HIS A 19 -15.06 -29.87 2.16
CA HIS A 19 -15.22 -30.69 0.95
C HIS A 19 -15.36 -29.90 -0.37
N GLN A 20 -15.67 -28.59 -0.31
CA GLN A 20 -15.71 -27.72 -1.50
C GLN A 20 -14.37 -27.03 -1.81
N CYS A 21 -13.39 -27.06 -0.90
CA CYS A 21 -12.06 -26.48 -1.11
C CYS A 21 -11.07 -27.43 -1.82
N GLN A 22 -11.51 -28.57 -2.33
CA GLN A 22 -10.67 -29.51 -3.09
C GLN A 22 -10.91 -29.49 -4.61
N SER A 23 -12.01 -28.86 -5.07
CA SER A 23 -12.40 -28.85 -6.49
C SER A 23 -12.08 -27.54 -7.22
N TYR A 24 -11.90 -26.44 -6.48
CA TYR A 24 -11.56 -25.15 -7.07
C TYR A 24 -10.05 -25.05 -7.25
N ILE A 25 -9.56 -25.22 -8.49
CA ILE A 25 -8.14 -25.09 -8.83
C ILE A 25 -7.79 -23.62 -9.13
N GLY A 26 -8.64 -22.94 -9.92
CA GLY A 26 -8.52 -21.51 -10.20
C GLY A 26 -7.45 -21.17 -11.24
N PRO A 27 -7.02 -19.89 -11.34
CA PRO A 27 -6.02 -19.48 -12.32
C PRO A 27 -4.64 -20.04 -11.98
N HIS A 28 -4.01 -20.70 -12.96
CA HIS A 28 -2.62 -21.14 -12.88
C HIS A 28 -1.71 -19.92 -12.61
N PRO A 29 -0.69 -20.00 -11.72
CA PRO A 29 0.18 -18.86 -11.42
C PRO A 29 0.89 -18.24 -12.64
N ASP A 30 1.17 -19.05 -13.68
CA ASP A 30 1.71 -18.56 -14.95
C ASP A 30 0.75 -17.65 -15.73
N ASN A 31 -0.57 -17.87 -15.61
CA ASN A 31 -1.58 -17.03 -16.25
C ASN A 31 -1.59 -15.61 -15.67
N ILE A 32 -1.10 -15.43 -14.44
CA ILE A 32 -0.98 -14.11 -13.83
C ILE A 32 0.25 -13.40 -14.43
N ASN A 33 0.00 -12.59 -15.46
CA ASN A 33 1.01 -11.96 -16.30
C ASN A 33 1.02 -10.42 -16.22
N GLU A 34 0.06 -9.84 -15.50
CA GLU A 34 -0.07 -8.40 -15.29
C GLU A 34 -0.07 -8.08 -13.78
N ILE A 35 0.82 -7.18 -13.36
CA ILE A 35 0.78 -6.55 -12.04
C ILE A 35 0.29 -5.11 -12.15
N ILE A 36 -0.54 -4.71 -11.19
CA ILE A 36 -1.08 -3.35 -11.07
C ILE A 36 -0.56 -2.75 -9.74
N PRO A 37 0.65 -2.14 -9.72
CA PRO A 37 1.14 -1.44 -8.54
C PRO A 37 0.36 -0.13 -8.35
N ILE A 38 -0.05 0.11 -7.10
CA ILE A 38 -0.80 1.30 -6.69
C ILE A 38 0.09 2.11 -5.75
N CYS A 39 0.46 3.32 -6.13
CA CYS A 39 1.30 4.22 -5.34
C CYS A 39 0.73 5.64 -5.25
N TYR A 40 1.23 6.44 -4.31
CA TYR A 40 0.77 7.81 -4.10
C TYR A 40 1.74 8.86 -4.65
N TYR A 41 1.22 10.07 -4.82
CA TYR A 41 1.98 11.31 -4.74
C TYR A 41 1.56 12.09 -3.49
N GLY A 42 2.41 12.06 -2.45
CA GLY A 42 2.07 12.59 -1.12
C GLY A 42 0.95 11.80 -0.44
N ARG A 43 0.04 12.48 0.28
CA ARG A 43 -1.10 11.84 0.96
C ARG A 43 -2.37 11.89 0.11
N SER A 44 -2.47 10.99 -0.87
CA SER A 44 -3.51 10.97 -1.92
C SER A 44 -4.46 9.75 -1.93
N GLY A 45 -4.48 8.94 -0.88
CA GLY A 45 -5.55 7.93 -0.70
C GLY A 45 -5.35 6.57 -1.41
N THR A 46 -4.11 6.09 -1.57
CA THR A 46 -3.80 4.75 -2.12
C THR A 46 -4.54 3.61 -1.43
N VAL A 47 -4.60 3.61 -0.10
CA VAL A 47 -5.31 2.56 0.65
C VAL A 47 -6.82 2.60 0.37
N PHE A 48 -7.39 3.80 0.21
CA PHE A 48 -8.77 3.96 -0.22
C PHE A 48 -8.99 3.38 -1.63
N PHE A 49 -8.19 3.77 -2.63
CA PHE A 49 -8.35 3.19 -3.97
C PHE A 49 -8.11 1.67 -4.00
N SER A 50 -7.10 1.17 -3.28
CA SER A 50 -6.83 -0.27 -3.18
C SER A 50 -7.98 -1.06 -2.52
N SER A 51 -8.73 -0.44 -1.60
CA SER A 51 -9.94 -1.04 -0.99
C SER A 51 -11.13 -1.17 -1.95
N LEU A 52 -11.15 -0.41 -3.06
CA LEU A 52 -12.22 -0.48 -4.07
C LEU A 52 -11.98 -1.63 -5.05
N LEU A 53 -10.75 -2.14 -5.16
CA LEU A 53 -10.43 -3.34 -5.93
C LEU A 53 -10.61 -4.63 -5.11
N ASP A 54 -10.94 -4.52 -3.83
CA ASP A 54 -11.10 -5.68 -2.94
C ASP A 54 -12.36 -6.48 -3.31
N GLY A 55 -12.20 -7.79 -3.56
CA GLY A 55 -13.28 -8.65 -4.03
C GLY A 55 -13.66 -8.50 -5.52
N HIS A 56 -12.91 -7.74 -6.33
CA HIS A 56 -13.19 -7.63 -7.77
C HIS A 56 -12.94 -8.98 -8.50
N PRO A 57 -13.89 -9.52 -9.29
CA PRO A 57 -13.80 -10.89 -9.83
C PRO A 57 -12.69 -11.12 -10.86
N GLU A 58 -12.14 -10.05 -11.44
CA GLU A 58 -11.07 -10.10 -12.44
C GLU A 58 -9.69 -9.62 -11.94
N VAL A 59 -9.57 -9.32 -10.64
CA VAL A 59 -8.33 -8.80 -10.03
C VAL A 59 -8.04 -9.52 -8.73
N ILE A 60 -6.93 -10.25 -8.68
CA ILE A 60 -6.39 -10.77 -7.41
C ILE A 60 -5.85 -9.57 -6.64
N LYS A 61 -6.36 -9.30 -5.45
CA LYS A 61 -5.91 -8.14 -4.65
C LYS A 61 -4.96 -8.63 -3.57
N THR A 62 -3.75 -8.06 -3.48
CA THR A 62 -2.83 -8.37 -2.38
C THR A 62 -3.45 -7.94 -1.06
N GLY A 63 -3.36 -8.73 -0.01
CA GLY A 63 -3.91 -8.29 1.28
C GLY A 63 -3.20 -7.04 1.83
N ASN A 64 -3.79 -6.37 2.83
CA ASN A 64 -3.22 -5.14 3.41
C ASN A 64 -1.98 -5.39 4.29
N PHE A 65 -1.64 -6.65 4.53
CA PHE A 65 -0.38 -7.05 5.15
C PHE A 65 0.81 -6.60 4.29
N ASP A 66 1.95 -6.33 4.94
CA ASP A 66 3.01 -5.44 4.44
C ASP A 66 3.90 -5.98 3.29
N PHE A 67 3.32 -6.49 2.21
CA PHE A 67 4.06 -6.85 0.99
C PHE A 67 4.53 -5.63 0.18
N ARG A 68 4.48 -4.41 0.75
CA ARG A 68 4.93 -3.16 0.09
C ARG A 68 6.38 -3.22 -0.35
N GLU A 69 7.22 -3.92 0.42
CA GLU A 69 8.66 -4.03 0.15
C GLU A 69 9.09 -5.38 -0.45
N TYR A 70 8.14 -6.26 -0.79
CA TYR A 70 8.40 -7.65 -1.21
C TYR A 70 9.48 -7.75 -2.32
N PHE A 71 9.28 -7.04 -3.43
CA PHE A 71 10.18 -7.10 -4.59
C PHE A 71 11.56 -6.43 -4.37
N LYS A 72 11.80 -5.80 -3.21
CA LYS A 72 13.09 -5.18 -2.86
C LYS A 72 13.92 -6.06 -1.94
N TYR A 73 13.26 -6.91 -1.14
CA TYR A 73 13.90 -7.72 -0.10
C TYR A 73 13.56 -9.21 -0.17
N PHE A 74 13.04 -9.73 -1.29
CA PHE A 74 12.69 -11.15 -1.45
C PHE A 74 13.79 -12.11 -0.97
N ASP A 75 15.05 -11.90 -1.37
CA ASP A 75 16.17 -12.75 -0.97
C ASP A 75 16.47 -12.73 0.55
N ILE A 76 16.08 -11.66 1.24
CA ILE A 76 16.27 -11.48 2.70
C ILE A 76 15.04 -11.97 3.48
N MET A 77 13.83 -11.71 2.97
CA MET A 77 12.56 -11.94 3.66
C MET A 77 11.92 -13.30 3.34
N ILE A 78 12.25 -13.89 2.18
CA ILE A 78 11.72 -15.19 1.73
C ILE A 78 12.88 -16.17 1.49
N GLY A 79 13.88 -15.74 0.73
CA GLY A 79 15.07 -16.52 0.39
C GLY A 79 14.84 -17.58 -0.70
N ARG A 80 15.93 -18.27 -1.07
CA ARG A 80 15.98 -19.26 -2.18
C ARG A 80 16.05 -20.72 -1.72
N GLY A 81 15.52 -21.01 -0.52
CA GLY A 81 15.36 -22.39 -0.04
C GLY A 81 14.13 -23.07 -0.64
N HIS A 82 13.89 -24.33 -0.27
CA HIS A 82 12.63 -25.01 -0.61
C HIS A 82 11.40 -24.31 -0.03
N VAL A 83 10.22 -24.62 -0.57
CA VAL A 83 8.94 -23.96 -0.24
C VAL A 83 8.66 -23.89 1.27
N GLU A 84 8.94 -24.96 2.03
CA GLU A 84 8.80 -24.94 3.50
C GLU A 84 9.59 -23.78 4.16
N SER A 85 10.81 -23.53 3.68
CA SER A 85 11.68 -22.46 4.16
C SER A 85 11.19 -21.08 3.70
N GLN A 86 10.82 -20.96 2.42
CA GLN A 86 10.28 -19.73 1.84
C GLN A 86 9.01 -19.27 2.58
N LEU A 87 8.07 -20.20 2.81
CA LEU A 87 6.85 -19.92 3.55
C LEU A 87 7.14 -19.63 5.04
N SER A 88 7.99 -20.41 5.71
CA SER A 88 8.36 -20.15 7.11
C SER A 88 8.97 -18.75 7.29
N ASN A 89 9.85 -18.34 6.38
CA ASN A 89 10.41 -16.98 6.36
C ASN A 89 9.30 -15.93 6.09
N CYS A 90 8.44 -16.16 5.11
CA CYS A 90 7.31 -15.28 4.79
C CYS A 90 6.39 -15.04 5.99
N ILE A 91 5.98 -16.11 6.69
CA ILE A 91 5.09 -16.01 7.86
C ILE A 91 5.80 -15.32 9.03
N ARG A 92 7.11 -15.54 9.23
CA ARG A 92 7.89 -14.82 10.25
C ARG A 92 7.91 -13.30 10.00
N HIS A 93 8.01 -12.86 8.74
CA HIS A 93 8.12 -11.44 8.39
C HIS A 93 6.78 -10.74 8.20
N TYR A 94 5.82 -11.39 7.55
CA TYR A 94 4.53 -10.80 7.18
C TYR A 94 3.34 -11.34 7.96
N GLY A 95 3.44 -12.54 8.56
CA GLY A 95 2.33 -13.22 9.27
C GLY A 95 1.71 -12.40 10.39
N LYS A 96 2.51 -11.60 11.11
CA LYS A 96 2.01 -10.65 12.12
C LYS A 96 0.96 -9.68 11.54
N ASN A 97 1.21 -9.18 10.33
CA ASN A 97 0.32 -8.24 9.64
C ASN A 97 -0.89 -8.94 9.00
N MET A 98 -0.89 -10.27 8.90
CA MET A 98 -2.04 -11.05 8.44
C MET A 98 -3.06 -11.27 9.56
N GLU A 99 -2.60 -11.31 10.82
CA GLU A 99 -3.42 -11.65 11.98
C GLU A 99 -3.77 -10.45 12.89
N TYR A 100 -3.09 -9.31 12.78
CA TYR A 100 -3.48 -8.08 13.51
C TYR A 100 -3.07 -6.77 12.80
N GLU A 101 -4.05 -6.02 12.28
CA GLU A 101 -4.12 -4.58 12.65
C GLU A 101 -4.74 -4.38 14.05
N GLY A 102 -5.18 -5.50 14.68
CA GLY A 102 -5.26 -5.70 16.17
C GLY A 102 -3.15 -6.50 18.11
N LYS A 103 -3.11 -6.38 19.50
CA LYS A 103 -1.92 -6.15 20.37
C LYS A 103 -1.39 -7.43 21.01
N CYS A 104 -0.96 -8.39 20.18
CA CYS A 104 -0.69 -9.76 20.62
C CYS A 104 0.79 -10.10 20.88
N ASN A 105 0.97 -10.88 21.94
CA ASN A 105 2.23 -11.47 22.42
C ASN A 105 2.77 -12.58 21.48
N GLN A 106 3.90 -13.16 21.88
CA GLN A 106 4.66 -14.18 21.15
C GLN A 106 4.22 -15.60 21.57
N ASN A 107 3.64 -16.38 20.66
CA ASN A 107 3.48 -17.85 20.80
C ASN A 107 4.38 -18.57 19.77
N PHE A 108 4.44 -19.90 19.83
CA PHE A 108 5.19 -20.74 18.90
C PHE A 108 4.41 -22.02 18.56
N VAL A 109 4.65 -22.55 17.36
CA VAL A 109 4.20 -23.88 16.92
C VAL A 109 5.42 -24.67 16.46
N GLU A 110 5.55 -25.90 16.93
CA GLU A 110 6.60 -26.81 16.48
C GLU A 110 6.15 -27.56 15.21
N ILE A 111 6.86 -27.35 14.10
CA ILE A 111 6.67 -28.11 12.85
C ILE A 111 7.98 -28.80 12.51
N ASN A 112 7.97 -30.13 12.39
CA ASN A 112 9.16 -30.96 12.08
C ASN A 112 10.37 -30.62 12.98
N ASN A 113 10.16 -30.58 14.29
CA ASN A 113 11.15 -30.23 15.33
C ASN A 113 11.76 -28.82 15.19
N LYS A 114 11.04 -27.87 14.55
CA LYS A 114 11.39 -26.45 14.49
C LYS A 114 10.29 -25.60 15.08
N LEU A 115 10.63 -24.81 16.08
CA LEU A 115 9.74 -23.79 16.66
C LEU A 115 9.59 -22.62 15.67
N ILE A 116 8.42 -22.52 15.05
CA ILE A 116 7.99 -21.39 14.23
C ILE A 116 7.23 -20.43 15.14
N HIS A 117 7.60 -19.15 15.15
CA HIS A 117 6.88 -18.12 15.90
C HIS A 117 5.51 -17.87 15.26
N VAL A 118 4.43 -17.92 16.05
CA VAL A 118 3.06 -17.62 15.61
C VAL A 118 2.38 -16.70 16.63
N PRO A 119 1.65 -15.64 16.22
CA PRO A 119 1.04 -14.68 17.16
C PRO A 119 0.14 -15.31 18.25
N ALA A 120 0.14 -14.72 19.45
CA ALA A 120 -0.54 -15.26 20.63
C ALA A 120 -2.08 -15.19 20.63
N THR A 121 -2.71 -14.80 19.52
CA THR A 121 -4.15 -15.02 19.27
C THR A 121 -4.52 -16.49 19.14
N LEU A 122 -3.52 -17.36 18.93
CA LEU A 122 -3.65 -18.81 19.02
C LEU A 122 -3.72 -19.27 20.48
N ASP A 123 -4.94 -19.29 21.01
CA ASP A 123 -5.26 -19.99 22.26
C ASP A 123 -5.25 -21.51 22.00
N PHE A 124 -4.07 -22.12 22.18
CA PHE A 124 -3.89 -23.58 22.12
C PHE A 124 -4.50 -24.23 23.36
N LEU A 125 -5.81 -24.43 23.36
CA LEU A 125 -6.46 -25.34 24.32
C LEU A 125 -5.88 -26.73 24.10
N SER A 126 -5.01 -27.15 25.03
CA SER A 126 -4.17 -28.33 24.94
C SER A 126 -4.92 -29.63 25.26
N ASP A 127 -6.13 -29.80 24.74
CA ASP A 127 -6.79 -31.10 24.67
C ASP A 127 -6.14 -31.88 23.51
N LYS A 128 -4.93 -32.41 23.75
CA LYS A 128 -4.18 -33.22 22.78
C LYS A 128 -5.04 -34.38 22.28
N PRO A 129 -5.44 -34.43 20.99
CA PRO A 129 -5.83 -35.68 20.38
C PRO A 129 -4.55 -36.48 20.09
N LEU A 130 -4.64 -37.81 20.18
CA LEU A 130 -3.53 -38.74 20.01
C LEU A 130 -3.02 -38.87 18.56
N ASP A 131 -3.58 -38.10 17.62
CA ASP A 131 -3.37 -38.22 16.16
C ASP A 131 -2.41 -37.17 15.57
N GLY A 132 -1.93 -36.21 16.37
CA GLY A 132 -1.00 -35.16 15.91
C GLY A 132 -1.63 -34.08 15.04
N ARG A 133 -2.96 -33.97 14.97
CA ARG A 133 -3.66 -32.92 14.23
C ARG A 133 -3.59 -31.58 14.97
N LEU A 134 -3.29 -30.50 14.23
CA LEU A 134 -3.33 -29.12 14.75
C LEU A 134 -4.75 -28.55 14.61
N PHE A 135 -5.36 -28.21 15.74
CA PHE A 135 -6.66 -27.53 15.77
C PHE A 135 -6.48 -26.03 15.98
N PHE A 136 -7.30 -25.25 15.29
CA PHE A 136 -7.22 -23.80 15.28
C PHE A 136 -8.60 -23.24 15.58
N ARG A 137 -8.70 -22.46 16.66
CA ARG A 137 -9.96 -21.84 17.12
C ARG A 137 -9.87 -20.34 16.92
N GLN A 138 -10.88 -19.74 16.30
CA GLN A 138 -10.99 -18.29 16.23
C GLN A 138 -11.18 -17.75 17.67
N PRO A 139 -10.40 -16.75 18.12
CA PRO A 139 -10.51 -16.24 19.49
C PRO A 139 -11.88 -15.60 19.70
N ALA A 140 -12.51 -15.86 20.85
CA ALA A 140 -13.87 -15.43 21.16
C ALA A 140 -14.02 -13.93 21.51
N ASN A 141 -13.08 -13.09 21.09
CA ASN A 141 -13.06 -11.67 21.42
C ASN A 141 -14.06 -10.89 20.55
N ASN A 142 -15.04 -10.26 21.21
CA ASN A 142 -16.06 -9.39 20.60
C ASN A 142 -15.50 -8.02 20.12
N ASP A 143 -14.23 -7.93 19.71
CA ASP A 143 -13.67 -6.71 19.13
C ASP A 143 -13.87 -6.76 17.59
N PRO A 144 -14.77 -5.95 17.01
CA PRO A 144 -15.06 -5.97 15.57
C PRO A 144 -13.89 -5.47 14.70
N PHE A 145 -12.82 -4.96 15.30
CA PHE A 145 -11.58 -4.57 14.62
C PHE A 145 -10.44 -5.57 14.79
N ALA A 146 -10.54 -6.54 15.73
CA ALA A 146 -9.43 -7.44 16.04
C ALA A 146 -9.20 -8.56 15.03
N TYR A 147 -10.16 -8.86 14.14
CA TYR A 147 -10.04 -9.96 13.20
C TYR A 147 -10.83 -9.72 11.90
N GLN A 148 -10.11 -9.38 10.83
CA GLN A 148 -10.70 -9.13 9.50
C GLN A 148 -10.01 -9.91 8.37
N GLY A 149 -8.87 -10.57 8.64
CA GLY A 149 -8.16 -11.42 7.68
C GLY A 149 -8.49 -12.92 7.81
N PRO A 150 -7.97 -13.77 6.92
CA PRO A 150 -8.06 -15.21 7.04
C PRO A 150 -7.04 -15.72 8.07
N TYR A 151 -7.35 -16.82 8.76
CA TYR A 151 -6.38 -17.45 9.66
C TYR A 151 -5.12 -17.87 8.91
N VAL A 152 -3.94 -17.58 9.46
CA VAL A 152 -2.66 -17.85 8.79
C VAL A 152 -2.49 -19.32 8.45
N GLY A 153 -3.03 -20.24 9.26
CA GLY A 153 -3.00 -21.67 8.95
C GLY A 153 -3.86 -22.06 7.75
N TYR A 154 -4.99 -21.40 7.47
CA TYR A 154 -5.71 -21.61 6.21
C TYR A 154 -4.88 -21.14 5.02
N VAL A 155 -4.27 -19.95 5.11
CA VAL A 155 -3.37 -19.44 4.06
C VAL A 155 -2.20 -20.41 3.83
N ILE A 156 -1.58 -20.93 4.89
CA ILE A 156 -0.50 -21.92 4.83
C ILE A 156 -0.97 -23.21 4.15
N SER A 157 -2.08 -23.81 4.59
CA SER A 157 -2.61 -25.05 4.02
C SER A 157 -2.98 -24.88 2.55
N THR A 158 -3.69 -23.81 2.20
CA THR A 158 -4.07 -23.51 0.81
C THR A 158 -2.84 -23.23 -0.05
N PHE A 159 -1.83 -22.51 0.45
CA PHE A 159 -0.58 -22.27 -0.26
C PHE A 159 0.17 -23.57 -0.55
N MET A 160 0.31 -24.46 0.44
CA MET A 160 0.94 -25.76 0.23
C MET A 160 0.18 -26.61 -0.80
N HIS A 161 -1.15 -26.61 -0.74
CA HIS A 161 -1.98 -27.32 -1.73
C HIS A 161 -1.83 -26.77 -3.15
N LEU A 162 -1.81 -25.44 -3.32
CA LEU A 162 -1.53 -24.80 -4.62
C LEU A 162 -0.11 -25.14 -5.12
N VAL A 163 0.87 -25.21 -4.22
CA VAL A 163 2.24 -25.64 -4.57
C VAL A 163 2.27 -27.07 -5.07
N GLU A 164 1.66 -28.01 -4.35
CA GLU A 164 1.62 -29.42 -4.78
C GLU A 164 0.88 -29.60 -6.12
N THR A 165 -0.18 -28.82 -6.32
CA THR A 165 -1.02 -28.88 -7.53
C THR A 165 -0.29 -28.35 -8.78
N TYR A 166 0.40 -27.21 -8.68
CA TYR A 166 1.00 -26.54 -9.83
C TYR A 166 2.50 -26.77 -10.02
N PHE A 167 3.24 -26.99 -8.93
CA PHE A 167 4.71 -27.07 -8.94
C PHE A 167 5.25 -28.39 -8.36
N GLY A 168 4.38 -29.32 -7.96
CA GLY A 168 4.76 -30.61 -7.39
C GLY A 168 5.30 -30.54 -5.96
N GLY A 169 6.10 -31.54 -5.56
CA GLY A 169 6.41 -31.80 -4.16
C GLY A 169 7.08 -30.64 -3.41
N ILE A 170 6.44 -30.17 -2.33
CA ILE A 170 6.85 -29.04 -1.47
C ILE A 170 8.34 -29.10 -1.06
N LYS A 171 8.84 -30.31 -0.76
CA LYS A 171 10.21 -30.55 -0.29
C LYS A 171 11.29 -30.49 -1.38
N SER A 172 10.91 -30.63 -2.65
CA SER A 172 11.80 -30.53 -3.80
C SER A 172 11.71 -29.18 -4.51
N THR A 173 10.54 -28.54 -4.46
CA THR A 173 10.27 -27.30 -5.17
C THR A 173 10.95 -26.09 -4.51
N VAL A 174 11.40 -25.16 -5.33
CA VAL A 174 11.84 -23.81 -4.97
C VAL A 174 11.06 -22.87 -5.88
N LEU A 175 10.22 -21.99 -5.33
CA LEU A 175 9.45 -21.06 -6.15
C LEU A 175 10.31 -19.86 -6.53
N SER A 176 10.09 -19.33 -7.73
CA SER A 176 10.64 -18.02 -8.09
C SER A 176 9.96 -16.90 -7.30
N GLU A 177 10.56 -15.71 -7.32
CA GLU A 177 10.00 -14.51 -6.68
C GLU A 177 8.59 -14.18 -7.19
N LYS A 178 8.33 -14.40 -8.49
CA LYS A 178 7.00 -14.27 -9.10
C LYS A 178 6.03 -15.33 -8.57
N ASP A 179 6.46 -16.59 -8.61
CA ASP A 179 5.57 -17.73 -8.34
C ASP A 179 5.18 -17.78 -6.87
N PHE A 180 6.12 -17.47 -5.98
CA PHE A 180 5.83 -17.31 -4.57
C PHE A 180 4.82 -16.17 -4.33
N PHE A 181 5.04 -14.99 -4.93
CA PHE A 181 4.15 -13.83 -4.79
C PHE A 181 2.73 -14.14 -5.25
N VAL A 182 2.60 -14.71 -6.45
CA VAL A 182 1.29 -15.04 -7.05
C VAL A 182 0.60 -16.14 -6.24
N THR A 183 1.29 -17.25 -5.96
CA THR A 183 0.71 -18.39 -5.22
C THR A 183 0.29 -18.00 -3.80
N PHE A 184 1.05 -17.13 -3.14
CA PHE A 184 0.71 -16.63 -1.80
C PHE A 184 -0.53 -15.74 -1.80
N ASN A 185 -0.68 -14.87 -2.80
CA ASN A 185 -1.87 -14.01 -2.91
C ASN A 185 -3.11 -14.76 -3.41
N LEU A 186 -2.95 -15.81 -4.23
CA LEU A 186 -4.02 -16.78 -4.52
C LEU A 186 -4.46 -17.51 -3.25
N ALA A 187 -3.51 -18.06 -2.48
CA ALA A 187 -3.79 -18.74 -1.22
C ALA A 187 -4.51 -17.83 -0.22
N TYR A 188 -4.09 -16.56 -0.10
CA TYR A 188 -4.72 -15.60 0.79
C TYR A 188 -6.17 -15.30 0.41
N ASN A 189 -6.43 -15.01 -0.87
CA ASN A 189 -7.79 -14.71 -1.33
C ASN A 189 -8.69 -15.95 -1.25
N TRP A 190 -8.17 -17.14 -1.55
CA TRP A 190 -8.94 -18.38 -1.43
C TRP A 190 -9.22 -18.73 0.04
N ALA A 191 -8.27 -18.51 0.96
CA ALA A 191 -8.52 -18.62 2.40
C ALA A 191 -9.56 -17.60 2.92
N MET A 192 -9.76 -16.48 2.21
CA MET A 192 -10.87 -15.53 2.40
C MET A 192 -12.18 -15.95 1.72
N GLY A 193 -12.27 -17.16 1.17
CA GLY A 193 -13.46 -17.66 0.47
C GLY A 193 -13.66 -17.08 -0.94
N ARG A 194 -12.66 -16.39 -1.51
CA ARG A 194 -12.75 -15.79 -2.85
C ARG A 194 -12.32 -16.80 -3.90
N GLN A 195 -13.11 -16.91 -4.95
CA GLN A 195 -12.83 -17.74 -6.12
C GLN A 195 -12.76 -16.85 -7.36
N TYR A 196 -11.76 -17.12 -8.20
CA TYR A 196 -11.44 -16.39 -9.42
C TYR A 196 -11.60 -17.32 -10.62
N ALA A 197 -12.02 -16.79 -11.76
CA ALA A 197 -12.01 -17.58 -12.99
C ALA A 197 -10.57 -17.96 -13.39
N GLU A 198 -10.37 -19.10 -14.07
CA GLU A 198 -9.07 -19.51 -14.60
C GLU A 198 -8.47 -18.49 -15.59
N SER A 199 -9.34 -17.65 -16.17
CA SER A 199 -9.03 -16.54 -17.07
C SER A 199 -8.57 -15.25 -16.39
N VAL A 200 -8.49 -15.19 -15.05
CA VAL A 200 -7.94 -14.04 -14.34
C VAL A 200 -6.43 -13.99 -14.55
N THR A 201 -5.91 -12.83 -14.99
CA THR A 201 -4.49 -12.63 -15.31
C THR A 201 -3.81 -11.52 -14.51
N LYS A 202 -4.56 -10.82 -13.64
CA LYS A 202 -4.15 -9.55 -13.03
C LYS A 202 -4.04 -9.63 -11.51
N ILE A 203 -2.97 -9.05 -10.96
CA ILE A 203 -2.80 -8.88 -9.51
C ILE A 203 -2.58 -7.41 -9.15
N ALA A 204 -3.47 -6.85 -8.32
CA ALA A 204 -3.34 -5.49 -7.78
C ALA A 204 -2.53 -5.50 -6.49
N TRP A 205 -1.43 -4.75 -6.50
CA TRP A 205 -0.44 -4.67 -5.42
C TRP A 205 -0.42 -3.27 -4.83
N ASN A 206 -0.70 -3.15 -3.54
CA ASN A 206 -0.62 -1.88 -2.81
C ASN A 206 0.85 -1.54 -2.51
N MET A 207 1.62 -1.14 -3.53
CA MET A 207 3.01 -0.66 -3.39
C MET A 207 3.11 0.55 -2.45
N HIS A 208 2.03 1.33 -2.36
CA HIS A 208 1.81 2.47 -1.47
C HIS A 208 2.72 3.67 -1.76
N MET A 209 4.03 3.53 -1.61
CA MET A 209 5.01 4.57 -1.88
C MET A 209 5.60 4.46 -3.31
N PRO A 210 5.94 5.57 -3.97
CA PRO A 210 6.64 5.55 -5.25
C PRO A 210 8.12 5.22 -5.04
N ASP A 211 8.52 3.95 -5.22
CA ASP A 211 9.92 3.50 -5.20
C ASP A 211 10.29 2.88 -6.55
N PRO A 212 11.19 3.51 -7.34
CA PRO A 212 11.62 3.00 -8.65
C PRO A 212 12.33 1.66 -8.61
N LEU A 213 13.00 1.29 -7.50
CA LEU A 213 13.65 -0.01 -7.37
C LEU A 213 12.61 -1.11 -7.16
N LEU A 214 11.60 -0.87 -6.33
CA LEU A 214 10.46 -1.78 -6.14
C LEU A 214 9.70 -2.00 -7.45
N ALA A 215 9.33 -0.91 -8.14
CA ALA A 215 8.57 -0.99 -9.38
C ALA A 215 9.36 -1.68 -10.51
N LYS A 216 10.66 -1.38 -10.67
CA LYS A 216 11.53 -2.08 -11.64
C LYS A 216 11.74 -3.54 -11.30
N ASN A 217 11.83 -3.91 -10.01
CA ASN A 217 11.95 -5.32 -9.65
C ASN A 217 10.67 -6.08 -9.98
N ALA A 218 9.49 -5.54 -9.65
CA ALA A 218 8.21 -6.11 -10.10
C ALA A 218 8.15 -6.24 -11.63
N GLN A 219 8.58 -5.22 -12.38
CA GLN A 219 8.57 -5.22 -13.84
C GLN A 219 9.41 -6.37 -14.47
N LYS A 220 10.48 -6.84 -13.81
CA LYS A 220 11.28 -7.99 -14.29
C LYS A 220 10.49 -9.30 -14.33
N PHE A 221 9.48 -9.44 -13.47
CA PHE A 221 8.75 -10.68 -13.26
C PHE A 221 7.41 -10.76 -13.98
N PHE A 222 6.82 -9.60 -14.31
CA PHE A 222 5.54 -9.52 -14.99
C PHE A 222 5.71 -9.02 -16.43
N PRO A 223 5.25 -9.78 -17.45
CA PRO A 223 5.24 -9.35 -18.85
C PRO A 223 4.55 -8.00 -19.08
N LYS A 224 3.55 -7.66 -18.27
CA LYS A 224 2.87 -6.36 -18.27
C LYS A 224 2.85 -5.73 -16.88
N ILE A 225 3.06 -4.41 -16.81
CA ILE A 225 2.81 -3.59 -15.62
C ILE A 225 1.84 -2.46 -15.96
N THR A 226 0.83 -2.25 -15.13
CA THR A 226 -0.11 -1.12 -15.23
C THR A 226 -0.02 -0.30 -13.95
N LEU A 227 0.79 0.76 -13.98
CA LEU A 227 1.15 1.55 -12.82
C LEU A 227 0.09 2.64 -12.55
N VAL A 228 -0.47 2.64 -11.32
CA VAL A 228 -1.53 3.57 -10.92
C VAL A 228 -1.03 4.54 -9.86
N HIS A 229 -1.01 5.83 -10.20
CA HIS A 229 -0.66 6.92 -9.30
C HIS A 229 -1.91 7.57 -8.71
N MET A 230 -2.15 7.43 -7.42
CA MET A 230 -3.10 8.31 -6.74
C MET A 230 -2.47 9.69 -6.58
N ILE A 231 -3.14 10.72 -7.05
CA ILE A 231 -2.71 12.12 -6.94
C ILE A 231 -3.79 12.97 -6.24
N ARG A 232 -3.38 14.09 -5.66
CA ARG A 232 -4.24 15.06 -4.96
C ARG A 232 -3.67 16.47 -5.19
N LYS A 233 -4.46 17.53 -5.10
CA LYS A 233 -3.96 18.93 -5.18
C LYS A 233 -2.75 19.08 -4.22
N PRO A 234 -1.55 19.45 -4.70
CA PRO A 234 -0.33 19.35 -3.89
C PRO A 234 -0.33 20.13 -2.57
N LEU A 235 -0.92 21.32 -2.49
CA LEU A 235 -1.04 22.05 -1.22
C LEU A 235 -1.86 21.28 -0.17
N GLN A 236 -2.94 20.61 -0.59
CA GLN A 236 -3.73 19.77 0.32
C GLN A 236 -2.99 18.50 0.72
N THR A 237 -2.31 17.84 -0.24
CA THR A 237 -1.52 16.64 0.04
C THR A 237 -0.43 16.94 1.07
N LEU A 238 0.27 18.07 0.89
CA LEU A 238 1.33 18.56 1.75
C LEU A 238 0.83 18.92 3.14
N GLY A 239 -0.20 19.76 3.26
CA GLY A 239 -0.73 20.18 4.56
C GLY A 239 -1.37 19.04 5.34
N SER A 240 -2.05 18.11 4.66
CA SER A 240 -2.64 16.91 5.29
C SER A 240 -1.59 15.92 5.78
N HIS A 241 -0.42 15.88 5.13
CA HIS A 241 0.72 15.10 5.60
C HIS A 241 1.44 15.81 6.75
N PHE A 242 1.66 17.12 6.66
CA PHE A 242 2.28 17.94 7.71
C PHE A 242 1.51 17.88 9.03
N LYS A 243 0.17 18.01 9.01
CA LYS A 243 -0.65 17.90 10.23
C LYS A 243 -0.56 16.52 10.90
N ARG A 244 -0.30 15.44 10.15
CA ARG A 244 -0.08 14.10 10.73
C ARG A 244 1.25 14.01 11.49
N TYR A 245 2.31 14.60 10.95
CA TYR A 245 3.61 14.61 11.62
C TYR A 245 3.65 15.57 12.81
N MET A 246 3.06 16.75 12.68
CA MET A 246 3.00 17.74 13.76
C MET A 246 1.98 17.39 14.85
N TYR A 247 0.80 16.87 14.49
CA TYR A 247 -0.28 16.63 15.44
C TYR A 247 -0.75 15.18 15.36
N PRO A 248 0.16 14.20 15.61
CA PRO A 248 -0.20 12.79 15.62
C PRO A 248 -1.22 12.52 16.71
N THR A 249 -2.22 11.68 16.44
CA THR A 249 -3.15 11.24 17.49
C THR A 249 -2.53 10.16 18.37
N GLU A 250 -3.17 9.83 19.50
CA GLU A 250 -2.74 8.76 20.42
C GLU A 250 -2.60 7.38 19.74
N VAL A 251 -3.22 7.17 18.58
CA VAL A 251 -3.17 5.94 17.78
C VAL A 251 -2.03 5.97 16.76
N GLU A 252 -1.55 7.15 16.37
CA GLU A 252 -0.46 7.33 15.42
C GLU A 252 0.88 7.29 16.16
N VAL A 253 1.68 6.24 15.91
CA VAL A 253 2.99 6.03 16.53
C VAL A 253 3.88 7.27 16.33
N LYS A 254 4.58 7.71 17.38
CA LYS A 254 5.59 8.77 17.28
C LYS A 254 6.58 8.43 16.16
N ASN A 255 6.75 9.34 15.22
CA ASN A 255 7.68 9.15 14.10
C ASN A 255 9.13 9.34 14.60
N ASP A 256 10.05 8.49 14.14
CA ASP A 256 11.50 8.60 14.43
C ASP A 256 12.18 9.76 13.67
N ILE A 257 11.41 10.63 13.03
CA ILE A 257 11.90 11.80 12.30
C ILE A 257 11.95 12.98 13.28
N PRO A 258 13.10 13.67 13.44
CA PRO A 258 13.18 14.87 14.26
C PRO A 258 12.23 15.96 13.79
N SER A 259 11.66 16.72 14.72
CA SER A 259 10.60 17.70 14.40
C SER A 259 11.05 18.82 13.44
N HIS A 260 12.35 19.16 13.44
CA HIS A 260 12.93 20.12 12.51
C HIS A 260 12.98 19.63 11.04
N ASP A 261 12.90 18.33 10.79
CA ASP A 261 13.10 17.72 9.46
C ASP A 261 11.78 17.33 8.75
N TYR A 262 10.62 17.49 9.41
CA TYR A 262 9.32 17.12 8.82
C TYR A 262 9.07 17.78 7.45
N VAL A 263 9.28 19.11 7.32
CA VAL A 263 9.04 19.79 6.04
C VAL A 263 9.99 19.29 4.96
N ASN A 264 11.27 19.10 5.29
CA ASN A 264 12.27 18.60 4.35
C ASN A 264 11.91 17.19 3.83
N LYS A 265 11.54 16.26 4.72
CA LYS A 265 11.05 14.92 4.36
C LYS A 265 9.84 15.01 3.41
N LEU A 266 8.82 15.75 3.84
CA LEU A 266 7.52 15.84 3.15
C LEU A 266 7.62 16.53 1.79
N PHE A 267 8.40 17.60 1.68
CA PHE A 267 8.68 18.21 0.39
C PHE A 267 9.50 17.29 -0.49
N THR A 268 10.60 16.72 0.00
CA THR A 268 11.49 15.90 -0.84
C THR A 268 10.75 14.71 -1.47
N GLU A 269 9.80 14.11 -0.75
CA GLU A 269 8.86 13.12 -1.31
C GLU A 269 8.01 13.66 -2.45
N LEU A 270 7.44 14.86 -2.33
CA LEU A 270 6.69 15.51 -3.42
C LEU A 270 7.59 15.93 -4.58
N LEU A 271 8.74 16.55 -4.30
CA LEU A 271 9.67 17.03 -5.31
C LEU A 271 10.25 15.88 -6.15
N SER A 272 10.26 14.66 -5.61
CA SER A 272 10.81 13.44 -6.24
C SER A 272 9.76 12.44 -6.70
N GLY A 273 8.52 12.50 -6.22
CA GLY A 273 7.46 11.53 -6.52
C GLY A 273 6.88 11.59 -7.95
N ASP A 274 7.35 12.51 -8.79
CA ASP A 274 6.94 12.67 -10.19
C ASP A 274 7.96 12.12 -11.21
N VAL A 275 8.90 11.28 -10.76
CA VAL A 275 9.83 10.57 -11.63
C VAL A 275 9.20 9.26 -12.15
N PRO A 276 9.50 8.85 -13.40
CA PRO A 276 9.08 7.55 -13.91
C PRO A 276 9.60 6.41 -13.04
N LEU A 277 8.73 5.53 -12.57
CA LEU A 277 9.11 4.42 -11.69
C LEU A 277 9.61 3.19 -12.46
N VAL A 278 9.17 3.03 -13.71
CA VAL A 278 9.45 1.86 -14.57
C VAL A 278 9.96 2.29 -15.95
N GLU A 279 10.53 1.35 -16.69
CA GLU A 279 10.83 1.56 -18.12
C GLU A 279 9.56 1.35 -18.95
N ARG A 280 9.35 2.08 -20.04
CA ARG A 280 8.10 1.93 -20.81
C ARG A 280 8.23 0.84 -21.86
N ARG A 281 7.73 -0.37 -21.59
CA ARG A 281 7.70 -1.48 -22.56
C ARG A 281 6.40 -1.48 -23.38
N PRO A 282 6.35 -2.12 -24.56
CA PRO A 282 5.10 -2.32 -25.29
C PRO A 282 4.08 -3.09 -24.45
N GLY A 283 2.87 -2.52 -24.28
CA GLY A 283 1.79 -3.12 -23.49
C GLY A 283 1.74 -2.69 -22.02
N ASP A 284 2.83 -2.13 -21.47
CA ASP A 284 2.79 -1.47 -20.16
C ASP A 284 1.98 -0.16 -20.23
N ASP A 285 1.35 0.22 -19.11
CA ASP A 285 0.59 1.46 -18.98
C ASP A 285 0.88 2.17 -17.65
N GLU A 286 0.72 3.49 -17.64
CA GLU A 286 0.97 4.35 -16.48
C GLU A 286 -0.04 5.51 -16.50
N PHE A 287 -0.82 5.66 -15.45
CA PHE A 287 -1.80 6.74 -15.35
C PHE A 287 -2.05 7.18 -13.90
N ALA A 288 -2.63 8.37 -13.76
CA ALA A 288 -2.95 8.96 -12.47
C ALA A 288 -4.46 9.09 -12.25
N ILE A 289 -4.89 8.99 -10.99
CA ILE A 289 -6.28 9.16 -10.54
C ILE A 289 -6.30 10.28 -9.49
N ARG A 290 -7.10 11.33 -9.72
CA ARG A 290 -7.31 12.40 -8.73
C ARG A 290 -8.20 11.90 -7.60
N LEU A 291 -7.77 12.10 -6.36
CA LEU A 291 -8.56 11.83 -5.16
C LEU A 291 -9.86 12.67 -5.15
N GLU A 292 -9.81 13.84 -5.76
CA GLU A 292 -10.94 14.74 -5.97
C GLU A 292 -12.00 14.13 -6.89
N ASP A 293 -11.59 13.52 -8.02
CA ASP A 293 -12.50 12.91 -9.00
C ASP A 293 -13.15 11.62 -8.44
N ILE A 294 -12.38 10.79 -7.74
CA ILE A 294 -12.90 9.52 -7.21
C ILE A 294 -13.92 9.72 -6.08
N HIS A 295 -13.87 10.85 -5.35
CA HIS A 295 -14.86 11.18 -4.33
C HIS A 295 -16.01 12.06 -4.84
N THR A 296 -15.83 12.81 -5.93
CA THR A 296 -16.86 13.71 -6.47
C THR A 296 -17.73 13.03 -7.53
N THR A 297 -17.13 12.20 -8.40
CA THR A 297 -17.83 11.45 -9.45
C THR A 297 -17.39 9.97 -9.46
N PRO A 298 -17.60 9.24 -8.34
CA PRO A 298 -17.02 7.91 -8.12
C PRO A 298 -17.28 6.93 -9.27
N GLU A 299 -18.54 6.72 -9.65
CA GLU A 299 -18.90 5.77 -10.70
C GLU A 299 -18.29 6.13 -12.06
N GLN A 300 -18.39 7.39 -12.49
CA GLN A 300 -17.83 7.86 -13.76
C GLN A 300 -16.30 7.74 -13.79
N THR A 301 -15.64 7.99 -12.67
CA THR A 301 -14.19 7.87 -12.53
C THR A 301 -13.77 6.40 -12.52
N LEU A 302 -14.45 5.56 -11.75
CA LEU A 302 -14.15 4.14 -11.66
C LEU A 302 -14.47 3.39 -12.96
N ARG A 303 -15.53 3.74 -13.71
CA ARG A 303 -15.77 3.18 -15.06
C ARG A 303 -14.61 3.45 -16.02
N ARG A 304 -14.04 4.66 -15.99
CA ARG A 304 -12.84 5.01 -16.78
C ARG A 304 -11.61 4.24 -16.31
N VAL A 305 -11.46 4.02 -15.00
CA VAL A 305 -10.39 3.20 -14.42
C VAL A 305 -10.53 1.73 -14.82
N SER A 306 -11.72 1.13 -14.75
CA SER A 306 -11.98 -0.25 -15.21
C SER A 306 -11.59 -0.43 -16.67
N GLN A 307 -12.02 0.49 -17.53
CA GLN A 307 -11.66 0.49 -18.95
C GLN A 307 -10.14 0.57 -19.16
N ARG A 308 -9.44 1.41 -18.38
CA ARG A 308 -7.98 1.59 -18.45
C ARG A 308 -7.21 0.36 -17.95
N LEU A 309 -7.66 -0.23 -16.85
CA LEU A 309 -7.13 -1.49 -16.30
C LEU A 309 -7.47 -2.71 -17.15
N GLY A 310 -8.35 -2.59 -18.15
CA GLY A 310 -8.81 -3.72 -18.96
C GLY A 310 -9.58 -4.75 -18.13
N ILE A 311 -10.47 -4.28 -17.26
CA ILE A 311 -11.37 -5.10 -16.44
C ILE A 311 -12.83 -4.69 -16.67
N SER A 312 -13.75 -5.63 -16.51
CA SER A 312 -15.20 -5.39 -16.53
C SER A 312 -15.62 -4.41 -15.44
N TRP A 313 -16.71 -3.67 -15.68
CA TRP A 313 -17.35 -2.90 -14.62
C TRP A 313 -18.01 -3.82 -13.60
N SER A 314 -17.88 -3.49 -12.31
CA SER A 314 -18.60 -4.17 -11.23
C SER A 314 -18.89 -3.22 -10.07
N GLU A 315 -20.08 -3.37 -9.46
CA GLU A 315 -20.55 -2.51 -8.36
C GLU A 315 -19.70 -2.64 -7.08
N VAL A 316 -18.88 -3.69 -6.93
CA VAL A 316 -17.88 -3.77 -5.84
C VAL A 316 -16.89 -2.61 -5.87
N LEU A 317 -16.64 -2.01 -7.04
CA LEU A 317 -15.79 -0.82 -7.16
C LEU A 317 -16.38 0.40 -6.41
N LEU A 318 -17.68 0.41 -6.11
CA LEU A 318 -18.33 1.43 -5.27
C LEU A 318 -18.32 1.07 -3.78
N GLN A 319 -17.69 -0.03 -3.38
CA GLN A 319 -17.65 -0.52 -2.01
C GLN A 319 -16.20 -0.52 -1.50
N SER A 320 -15.87 0.47 -0.68
CA SER A 320 -14.58 0.55 0.00
C SER A 320 -14.52 -0.52 1.08
N THR A 321 -13.85 -1.64 0.77
CA THR A 321 -13.78 -2.79 1.68
C THR A 321 -12.36 -3.20 2.06
N TYR A 322 -12.22 -3.53 3.34
CA TYR A 322 -11.04 -4.09 3.97
C TYR A 322 -11.35 -5.57 4.19
N PHE A 323 -10.85 -6.42 3.30
CA PHE A 323 -11.08 -7.88 3.29
C PHE A 323 -12.57 -8.28 3.16
N GLY A 324 -13.35 -7.51 2.38
CA GLY A 324 -14.80 -7.71 2.22
C GLY A 324 -15.67 -7.08 3.32
N HIS A 325 -15.08 -6.55 4.39
CA HIS A 325 -15.78 -5.75 5.40
C HIS A 325 -15.70 -4.26 5.04
N PRO A 326 -16.73 -3.43 5.31
CA PRO A 326 -16.67 -1.99 5.04
C PRO A 326 -15.49 -1.32 5.74
N MET A 327 -14.67 -0.56 5.01
CA MET A 327 -13.51 0.13 5.58
C MET A 327 -13.94 1.39 6.34
N VAL A 328 -13.51 1.49 7.60
CA VAL A 328 -13.84 2.59 8.52
C VAL A 328 -12.56 3.26 9.01
N TRP A 329 -12.30 4.50 8.58
CA TRP A 329 -11.17 5.29 9.07
C TRP A 329 -11.57 6.07 10.32
N ASN A 330 -11.22 5.53 11.48
CA ASN A 330 -11.33 6.24 12.75
C ASN A 330 -10.23 7.31 12.87
N HIS A 331 -10.50 8.52 12.40
CA HIS A 331 -9.66 9.66 12.75
C HIS A 331 -9.92 10.03 14.21
N SER A 332 -8.90 9.99 15.06
CA SER A 332 -8.93 10.53 16.43
C SER A 332 -8.86 12.07 16.46
N SER A 333 -9.49 12.72 15.48
CA SER A 333 -9.79 14.15 15.44
C SER A 333 -11.31 14.34 15.42
N GLN A 334 -11.81 15.53 15.70
CA GLN A 334 -13.26 15.85 15.80
C GLN A 334 -14.09 15.64 14.50
N ARG A 335 -13.51 15.03 13.46
CA ARG A 335 -14.15 14.74 12.17
C ARG A 335 -14.91 13.40 12.13
N GLY A 336 -14.75 12.55 13.15
CA GLY A 336 -15.42 11.26 13.26
C GLY A 336 -14.87 10.19 12.31
N ALA A 337 -15.61 9.09 12.19
CA ALA A 337 -15.26 7.98 11.31
C ALA A 337 -15.56 8.33 9.84
N LEU A 338 -14.58 8.16 8.95
CA LEU A 338 -14.79 8.28 7.51
C LEU A 338 -15.00 6.90 6.89
N THR A 339 -16.09 6.75 6.13
CA THR A 339 -16.45 5.52 5.40
C THR A 339 -16.76 5.84 3.94
N GLY A 340 -16.28 5.01 3.02
CA GLY A 340 -16.58 5.14 1.59
C GLY A 340 -16.20 6.51 0.98
N PHE A 341 -17.02 6.98 0.04
CA PHE A 341 -16.78 8.25 -0.66
C PHE A 341 -17.24 9.46 0.15
N SER A 342 -16.37 10.45 0.33
CA SER A 342 -16.72 11.70 1.01
C SER A 342 -15.94 12.88 0.43
N THR A 343 -16.61 14.00 0.19
CA THR A 343 -15.97 15.25 -0.25
C THR A 343 -15.55 16.16 0.91
N GLN A 344 -15.85 15.78 2.17
CA GLN A 344 -15.61 16.65 3.34
C GLN A 344 -14.11 16.94 3.56
N HIS A 345 -13.26 15.92 3.40
CA HIS A 345 -11.81 16.05 3.58
C HIS A 345 -11.10 16.76 2.40
N LEU A 346 -11.78 16.92 1.26
CA LEU A 346 -11.31 17.68 0.09
C LEU A 346 -11.47 19.20 0.25
N LYS A 347 -12.27 19.65 1.23
CA LYS A 347 -12.53 21.07 1.50
C LYS A 347 -11.49 21.72 2.43
N ASP A 348 -10.55 20.95 2.95
CA ASP A 348 -9.49 21.42 3.85
C ASP A 348 -8.33 21.98 3.03
N ASP A 349 -8.23 23.31 2.99
CA ASP A 349 -7.19 24.10 2.31
C ASP A 349 -6.01 24.46 3.23
N HIS A 350 -6.08 24.09 4.51
CA HIS A 350 -5.03 24.27 5.51
C HIS A 350 -4.47 25.72 5.61
N PRO A 351 -5.34 26.75 5.77
CA PRO A 351 -4.93 28.17 5.75
C PRO A 351 -4.06 28.54 6.96
N ASP A 352 -4.08 27.72 8.01
CA ASP A 352 -3.21 27.80 9.16
C ASP A 352 -1.74 27.48 8.84
N LEU A 353 -1.44 26.73 7.77
CA LEU A 353 -0.09 26.25 7.47
C LEU A 353 0.72 27.12 6.50
N PHE A 354 0.05 27.81 5.58
CA PHE A 354 0.72 28.49 4.47
C PHE A 354 0.55 30.01 4.55
N ALA A 355 1.63 30.78 4.33
CA ALA A 355 1.49 32.18 3.97
C ALA A 355 1.02 32.31 2.49
N PRO A 356 0.34 33.40 2.08
CA PRO A 356 -0.04 33.63 0.68
C PRO A 356 1.15 33.56 -0.30
N ASP A 357 2.32 33.98 0.17
CA ASP A 357 3.58 33.94 -0.57
C ASP A 357 4.17 32.51 -0.64
N ASP A 358 4.00 31.69 0.40
CA ASP A 358 4.36 30.26 0.36
C ASP A 358 3.49 29.50 -0.65
N ILE A 359 2.18 29.81 -0.71
CA ILE A 359 1.25 29.24 -1.70
C ILE A 359 1.79 29.49 -3.11
N LYS A 360 2.14 30.75 -3.43
CA LYS A 360 2.70 31.11 -4.75
C LYS A 360 4.03 30.39 -5.02
N PHE A 361 4.90 30.28 -4.03
CA PHE A 361 6.16 29.56 -4.17
C PHE A 361 5.97 28.07 -4.46
N ILE A 362 5.14 27.38 -3.69
CA ILE A 362 4.89 25.94 -3.82
C ILE A 362 4.23 25.62 -5.16
N GLU A 363 3.23 26.42 -5.55
CA GLU A 363 2.57 26.30 -6.86
C GLU A 363 3.53 26.59 -8.02
N GLY A 364 4.53 27.45 -7.83
CA GLY A 364 5.61 27.67 -8.80
C GLY A 364 6.60 26.51 -8.90
N VAL A 365 7.02 25.92 -7.76
CA VAL A 365 7.91 24.73 -7.72
C VAL A 365 7.24 23.49 -8.32
N LEU A 366 5.91 23.41 -8.23
CA LEU A 366 5.08 22.31 -8.73
C LEU A 366 4.26 22.69 -9.97
N TYR A 367 4.64 23.76 -10.68
CA TYR A 367 3.86 24.36 -11.79
C TYR A 367 3.46 23.35 -12.88
N GLU A 368 4.42 22.51 -13.31
CA GLU A 368 4.15 21.46 -14.30
C GLU A 368 3.14 20.43 -13.82
N ASN A 369 3.25 19.98 -12.55
CA ASN A 369 2.36 18.97 -12.00
C ASN A 369 0.93 19.50 -11.89
N TYR A 370 0.78 20.76 -11.47
CA TYR A 370 -0.52 21.43 -11.51
C TYR A 370 -1.13 21.44 -12.91
N ARG A 371 -0.34 21.76 -13.95
CA ARG A 371 -0.82 21.74 -15.34
C ARG A 371 -1.09 20.35 -15.89
N GLN A 372 -0.19 19.40 -15.67
CA GLN A 372 -0.30 18.02 -16.18
C GLN A 372 -1.46 17.27 -15.51
N TRP A 373 -1.80 17.60 -14.27
CA TRP A 373 -2.88 16.99 -13.49
C TRP A 373 -4.17 17.81 -13.47
N ASP A 374 -4.26 18.87 -14.28
CA ASP A 374 -5.46 19.72 -14.39
C ASP A 374 -5.92 20.27 -13.02
N TYR A 375 -4.98 20.76 -12.21
CA TYR A 375 -5.26 21.50 -10.98
C TYR A 375 -5.17 23.01 -11.21
N GLY A 376 -6.19 23.73 -10.77
CA GLY A 376 -6.16 25.19 -10.71
C GLY A 376 -5.16 25.71 -9.67
N PHE A 377 -4.29 26.62 -10.12
CA PHE A 377 -3.52 27.51 -9.26
C PHE A 377 -4.43 28.40 -8.42
N SER A 378 -3.98 28.76 -7.22
CA SER A 378 -4.75 29.53 -6.25
C SER A 378 -4.81 31.03 -6.60
N ASN A 379 -3.88 31.52 -7.43
CA ASN A 379 -3.97 32.84 -8.07
C ASN A 379 -3.51 32.79 -9.54
N ALA A 380 -4.43 32.42 -10.44
CA ALA A 380 -4.13 32.18 -11.85
C ALA A 380 -3.50 33.38 -12.60
N THR A 381 -3.72 34.62 -12.16
CA THR A 381 -3.11 35.81 -12.78
C THR A 381 -1.69 36.12 -12.29
N ALA A 382 -1.24 35.47 -11.21
CA ALA A 382 0.11 35.66 -10.64
C ALA A 382 1.13 34.60 -11.09
N MET A 383 0.70 33.59 -11.84
CA MET A 383 1.51 32.51 -12.40
C MET A 383 1.92 32.86 -13.84
N ASP A 384 2.72 33.92 -13.94
CA ASP A 384 3.22 34.46 -15.20
C ASP A 384 4.44 33.69 -15.73
N LYS A 385 4.97 34.11 -16.89
CA LYS A 385 6.21 33.55 -17.46
C LYS A 385 7.43 33.70 -16.54
N ASN A 386 7.36 34.55 -15.51
CA ASN A 386 8.46 34.82 -14.58
C ASN A 386 8.37 33.97 -13.30
N ILE A 387 7.42 33.03 -13.20
CA ILE A 387 7.26 32.18 -12.00
C ILE A 387 8.56 31.46 -11.60
N HIS A 388 9.39 31.07 -12.56
CA HIS A 388 10.70 30.46 -12.29
C HIS A 388 11.72 31.44 -11.72
N GLU A 389 11.75 32.70 -12.17
CA GLU A 389 12.58 33.73 -11.55
C GLU A 389 12.11 34.05 -10.13
N TYR A 390 10.79 34.15 -9.93
CA TYR A 390 10.20 34.38 -8.62
C TYR A 390 10.57 33.24 -7.66
N VAL A 391 10.41 31.98 -8.08
CA VAL A 391 10.82 30.81 -7.29
C VAL A 391 12.32 30.88 -6.99
N LYS A 392 13.19 31.05 -7.99
CA LYS A 392 14.66 31.16 -7.77
C LYS A 392 15.03 32.25 -6.76
N LYS A 393 14.41 33.43 -6.84
CA LYS A 393 14.62 34.55 -5.91
C LYS A 393 14.07 34.26 -4.50
N ARG A 394 13.08 33.38 -4.37
CA ARG A 394 12.39 33.02 -3.11
C ARG A 394 12.98 31.79 -2.40
N ILE A 395 13.77 30.96 -3.09
CA ILE A 395 14.49 29.81 -2.50
C ILE A 395 15.19 30.19 -1.17
N PRO A 396 15.94 31.30 -1.04
CA PRO A 396 16.67 31.61 0.20
C PRO A 396 15.83 32.05 1.40
N VAL A 397 14.50 32.01 1.32
CA VAL A 397 13.58 32.40 2.41
C VAL A 397 12.84 31.16 2.93
N PRO A 398 12.71 30.97 4.26
CA PRO A 398 11.94 29.87 4.83
C PRO A 398 10.44 29.96 4.51
N LEU A 399 9.79 28.80 4.48
CA LEU A 399 8.34 28.66 4.45
C LEU A 399 7.77 28.75 5.88
N LYS A 400 6.52 29.17 6.05
CA LYS A 400 5.86 29.22 7.36
C LYS A 400 5.94 27.88 8.12
N MET A 401 5.72 26.76 7.43
CA MET A 401 5.82 25.43 8.03
C MET A 401 7.23 25.07 8.51
N GLU A 402 8.29 25.57 7.86
CA GLU A 402 9.67 25.35 8.34
C GLU A 402 9.90 26.08 9.65
N VAL A 403 9.46 27.34 9.75
CA VAL A 403 9.51 28.12 10.98
C VAL A 403 8.74 27.41 12.11
N MET A 404 7.54 26.90 11.84
CA MET A 404 6.77 26.10 12.81
C MET A 404 7.52 24.85 13.28
N CYS A 405 8.21 24.14 12.37
CA CYS A 405 9.07 23.01 12.71
C CYS A 405 10.26 23.41 13.58
N TRP A 406 10.90 24.55 13.31
CA TRP A 406 12.05 25.01 14.07
C TRP A 406 11.67 25.49 15.48
N GLU A 407 10.58 26.25 15.60
CA GLU A 407 10.01 26.67 16.88
C GLU A 407 9.71 25.47 17.78
N ARG A 408 9.11 24.42 17.21
CA ARG A 408 8.86 23.15 17.89
C ARG A 408 10.14 22.40 18.27
N ALA A 409 11.09 22.27 17.35
CA ALA A 409 12.33 21.53 17.60
C ALA A 409 13.19 22.16 18.71
N CYS A 410 13.14 23.49 18.84
CA CYS A 410 13.74 24.21 19.97
C CYS A 410 13.04 23.94 21.31
N GLN A 411 11.76 23.53 21.31
CA GLN A 411 10.97 23.25 22.51
C GLN A 411 11.02 21.77 22.92
N GLU A 412 10.88 20.85 21.96
CA GLU A 412 10.71 19.41 22.22
C GLU A 412 12.04 18.64 22.21
N ASP A 413 12.87 18.86 21.19
CA ASP A 413 14.03 18.03 20.89
C ASP A 413 15.36 18.66 21.37
N GLY A 414 15.33 19.91 21.84
CA GLY A 414 16.53 20.69 22.14
C GLY A 414 17.44 20.90 20.93
N ALA A 415 16.89 20.82 19.72
CA ALA A 415 17.65 20.74 18.48
C ALA A 415 18.57 21.95 18.29
N VAL A 416 19.84 21.68 17.96
CA VAL A 416 20.83 22.75 17.79
C VAL A 416 20.60 23.45 16.46
N ARG A 417 20.88 24.76 16.40
CA ARG A 417 20.85 25.58 15.17
C ARG A 417 21.53 24.90 13.97
N ALA A 418 22.56 24.08 14.19
CA ALA A 418 23.26 23.34 13.14
C ALA A 418 22.34 22.34 12.40
N ASP A 419 21.50 21.59 13.10
CA ASP A 419 20.62 20.57 12.52
C ASP A 419 19.46 21.22 11.74
N ILE A 420 18.91 22.31 12.29
CA ILE A 420 17.94 23.17 11.60
C ILE A 420 18.51 23.70 10.28
N MET A 421 19.72 24.28 10.31
CA MET A 421 20.36 24.81 9.10
C MET A 421 20.72 23.70 8.09
N LYS A 422 21.04 22.49 8.56
CA LYS A 422 21.28 21.32 7.70
C LYS A 422 20.01 20.88 6.97
N SER A 423 18.90 20.69 7.70
CA SER A 423 17.60 20.33 7.10
C SER A 423 17.11 21.40 6.12
N TYR A 424 17.24 22.67 6.48
CA TYR A 424 16.96 23.81 5.61
C TYR A 424 17.73 23.74 4.29
N GLY A 425 19.05 23.52 4.35
CA GLY A 425 19.91 23.39 3.18
C GLY A 425 19.52 22.22 2.27
N LEU A 426 19.26 21.04 2.85
CA LEU A 426 18.82 19.85 2.10
C LEU A 426 17.54 20.11 1.30
N LEU A 427 16.59 20.84 1.86
CA LEU A 427 15.37 21.22 1.14
C LEU A 427 15.65 22.21 0.00
N ARG A 428 16.59 23.15 0.16
CA ARG A 428 16.97 24.08 -0.93
C ARG A 428 17.66 23.35 -2.07
N ASP A 429 18.63 22.48 -1.77
CA ASP A 429 19.24 21.57 -2.73
C ASP A 429 18.20 20.75 -3.51
N ALA A 430 17.17 20.23 -2.83
CA ALA A 430 16.12 19.43 -3.46
C ALA A 430 15.22 20.25 -4.40
N ILE A 431 14.92 21.50 -4.03
CA ILE A 431 14.15 22.43 -4.89
C ILE A 431 14.98 22.84 -6.11
N GLU A 432 16.26 23.17 -5.93
CA GLU A 432 17.17 23.55 -7.03
C GLU A 432 17.33 22.40 -8.04
N LYS A 433 17.71 21.20 -7.58
CA LYS A 433 17.82 19.98 -8.42
C LYS A 433 16.53 19.67 -9.17
N ARG A 434 15.37 19.96 -8.58
CA ARG A 434 14.08 19.79 -9.26
C ARG A 434 13.90 20.83 -10.37
N LEU A 435 14.19 22.11 -10.11
CA LEU A 435 14.08 23.16 -11.12
C LEU A 435 15.03 22.91 -12.30
N GLU A 436 16.24 22.41 -12.04
CA GLU A 436 17.18 21.95 -13.08
C GLU A 436 16.60 20.79 -13.89
N ARG A 437 16.07 19.74 -13.23
CA ARG A 437 15.43 18.59 -13.90
C ARG A 437 14.25 18.99 -14.79
N LYS A 438 13.53 20.03 -14.43
CA LYS A 438 12.34 20.52 -15.15
C LYS A 438 12.64 21.58 -16.21
N LEU A 439 13.79 22.27 -16.15
CA LEU A 439 14.15 23.33 -17.09
C LEU A 439 13.96 22.97 -18.58
N PRO A 440 14.34 21.78 -19.08
CA PRO A 440 14.17 21.45 -20.51
C PRO A 440 12.70 21.32 -20.95
N LEU A 441 11.79 20.96 -20.04
CA LEU A 441 10.35 20.90 -20.34
C LEU A 441 9.74 22.30 -20.43
N LEU A 442 10.31 23.26 -19.72
CA LEU A 442 9.87 24.64 -19.64
C LEU A 442 10.42 25.50 -20.80
N GLU A 443 11.62 25.20 -21.29
CA GLU A 443 12.24 25.85 -22.46
C GLU A 443 11.61 25.39 -23.79
N LEU A 444 10.83 24.31 -23.78
CA LEU A 444 10.04 23.82 -24.93
C LEU A 444 8.61 24.44 -25.00
N MET A 445 8.29 25.42 -24.15
CA MET A 445 6.95 26.01 -23.99
C MET A 445 6.90 27.53 -24.23
#